data_AF-A0A923NPG0-F1
#
_entry.id   AF-A0A923NPG0-F1
#
_cell.length_a   1.000
_cell.length_b   1.000
_cell.length_c   1.000
_cell.angle_alpha   90.00
_cell.angle_beta   90.00
_cell.angle_gamma   90.00
#
_symmetry.space_group_name_H-M   'P 1'
#
loop_
_entity.id
_entity.type
_entity.pdbx_description
1 polymer ?
#
loop_
_entity_poly.entity_id
_entity_poly.type
_entity_poly.pdbx_seq_one_letter_code
_entity_poly.pdbx_strand_id
1 'polypeptide(L)'
;MLKEKSIYKDELPVNVVVANIEEYPIHFHDDMEVVYVLEGTVILRNGYYTYTLKQGDIFILNDREMHSFTNTGEKNMVMMLQLDLSYFSKYYDNLKNNFFVTDMDDDSDESLEILRNILARIMMEILQKGYGYEHKVIESTHNLIACLMSDFQYFVMEDGKFVNEAKNKGNKILAGRLNRITDYMYDNYSRKLTLNEIASREHLSIYYLSHVIKEATGLSFQDLLSFIRVEESEKLLLGTNKKIGAIAEETGFSAVRYYIKHFETWYGMHPLEYRKQFTGKVISRETAAKYTRSTPSEIEEAIRKQVKGVYTDYINKQKANPVIVNVNMQEEYTAAREMTWELKELMERENMKPMTGPYELLRSLGETIIASGRNYIVTTASKYPGNLQNLSILVYNFSEVVEAALKSTNSKEVTYDIIKKYDEEMEFLIRCSGLSGEFKVSRYKMFQNKVISDLEDVVRPRAIYSRREELIRQWTSLPVIEFGQLTSSDTLSLRSTLKGFSAELLLVDKK
;
A
#
# COMPACT_ATOMS: atom_id res chain seq x y z
N MET A 1 -22.58 5.57 -16.01
CA MET A 1 -23.56 5.53 -14.90
C MET A 1 -22.98 6.45 -13.85
N LEU A 2 -23.76 7.41 -13.32
CA LEU A 2 -23.23 8.44 -12.42
C LEU A 2 -22.46 7.88 -11.22
N LYS A 3 -22.91 6.73 -10.71
CA LYS A 3 -22.19 5.94 -9.72
C LYS A 3 -21.13 5.07 -10.41
N GLU A 4 -19.87 5.33 -10.10
CA GLU A 4 -18.75 4.48 -10.52
C GLU A 4 -18.57 3.32 -9.53
N LYS A 5 -18.05 2.20 -10.05
CA LYS A 5 -17.69 1.04 -9.24
C LYS A 5 -16.19 0.84 -9.33
N SER A 6 -15.51 0.91 -8.20
CA SER A 6 -14.10 0.58 -8.10
C SER A 6 -13.89 -0.91 -8.31
N ILE A 7 -12.79 -1.25 -9.00
CA ILE A 7 -12.37 -2.63 -9.22
C ILE A 7 -11.05 -2.82 -8.47
N TYR A 8 -11.13 -3.59 -7.39
CA TYR A 8 -9.98 -4.02 -6.61
C TYR A 8 -9.26 -5.18 -7.31
N LYS A 9 -7.95 -5.03 -7.49
CA LYS A 9 -7.09 -6.02 -8.16
C LYS A 9 -6.19 -6.71 -7.14
N ASP A 10 -5.64 -7.86 -7.52
CA ASP A 10 -4.61 -8.56 -6.73
C ASP A 10 -5.05 -8.89 -5.28
N GLU A 11 -6.37 -9.08 -5.06
CA GLU A 11 -6.97 -9.28 -3.71
C GLU A 11 -6.71 -8.14 -2.71
N LEU A 12 -6.24 -6.98 -3.18
CA LEU A 12 -5.99 -5.81 -2.36
C LEU A 12 -7.29 -5.05 -2.08
N PRO A 13 -7.58 -4.66 -0.83
CA PRO A 13 -8.72 -3.81 -0.49
C PRO A 13 -8.48 -2.32 -0.85
N VAL A 14 -7.54 -2.05 -1.75
CA VAL A 14 -7.19 -0.72 -2.23
C VAL A 14 -6.97 -0.74 -3.73
N ASN A 15 -7.30 0.36 -4.40
CA ASN A 15 -7.00 0.60 -5.80
C ASN A 15 -6.25 1.93 -5.90
N VAL A 16 -5.17 1.96 -6.67
CA VAL A 16 -4.36 3.18 -6.85
C VAL A 16 -4.20 3.47 -8.33
N VAL A 17 -4.54 4.69 -8.73
CA VAL A 17 -4.33 5.21 -10.09
C VAL A 17 -3.53 6.49 -9.98
N VAL A 18 -2.39 6.54 -10.67
CA VAL A 18 -1.62 7.79 -10.83
C VAL A 18 -1.70 8.22 -12.29
N ALA A 19 -2.18 9.44 -12.51
CA ALA A 19 -2.43 9.92 -13.86
C ALA A 19 -2.26 11.43 -14.02
N ASN A 20 -1.95 11.84 -15.25
CA ASN A 20 -2.19 13.19 -15.73
C ASN A 20 -3.66 13.31 -16.14
N ILE A 21 -4.40 14.17 -15.44
CA ILE A 21 -5.81 14.41 -15.67
C ILE A 21 -5.98 15.50 -16.73
N GLU A 22 -6.76 15.20 -17.77
CA GLU A 22 -7.31 16.21 -18.67
C GLU A 22 -8.71 16.61 -18.20
N GLU A 23 -9.59 15.61 -18.02
CA GLU A 23 -10.96 15.77 -17.58
C GLU A 23 -11.45 14.47 -16.96
N TYR A 24 -11.89 14.50 -15.70
CA TYR A 24 -12.62 13.40 -15.08
C TYR A 24 -14.05 13.87 -14.79
N PRO A 25 -15.06 13.38 -15.54
CA PRO A 25 -16.45 13.80 -15.41
C PRO A 25 -17.02 13.64 -13.99
N ILE A 26 -18.12 14.33 -13.72
CA ILE A 26 -18.84 14.27 -12.44
C ILE A 26 -19.32 12.84 -12.18
N HIS A 27 -18.94 12.31 -11.03
CA HIS A 27 -19.29 10.97 -10.58
C HIS A 27 -19.23 10.87 -9.05
N PHE A 28 -19.61 9.72 -8.51
CA PHE A 28 -19.40 9.36 -7.11
C PHE A 28 -19.21 7.84 -6.99
N HIS A 29 -18.62 7.39 -5.89
CA HIS A 29 -18.43 5.97 -5.56
C HIS A 29 -18.67 5.74 -4.06
N ASP A 30 -18.76 4.47 -3.63
CA ASP A 30 -18.94 4.10 -2.21
C ASP A 30 -17.60 3.97 -1.45
N ASP A 31 -16.49 4.23 -2.14
CA ASP A 31 -15.15 4.12 -1.59
C ASP A 31 -14.71 5.47 -1.02
N MET A 32 -13.89 5.46 0.02
CA MET A 32 -13.14 6.67 0.39
C MET A 32 -11.95 6.79 -0.56
N GLU A 33 -11.71 7.99 -1.06
CA GLU A 33 -10.61 8.27 -1.98
C GLU A 33 -9.67 9.34 -1.41
N VAL A 34 -8.38 9.05 -1.41
CA VAL A 34 -7.32 9.99 -1.06
C VAL A 34 -6.65 10.46 -2.35
N VAL A 35 -6.81 11.74 -2.64
CA VAL A 35 -6.24 12.43 -3.79
C VAL A 35 -4.95 13.10 -3.35
N TYR A 36 -3.83 12.83 -4.03
CA TYR A 36 -2.54 13.45 -3.75
C TYR A 36 -1.91 14.00 -5.03
N VAL A 37 -1.65 15.30 -5.06
CA VAL A 37 -1.05 15.97 -6.22
C VAL A 37 0.48 15.85 -6.15
N LEU A 38 1.02 14.92 -6.93
CA LEU A 38 2.45 14.61 -7.01
C LEU A 38 3.25 15.65 -7.81
N GLU A 39 2.66 16.24 -8.84
CA GLU A 39 3.26 17.35 -9.59
C GLU A 39 2.17 18.29 -10.11
N GLY A 40 2.46 19.59 -10.16
CA GLY A 40 1.63 20.58 -10.84
C GLY A 40 0.30 20.90 -10.14
N THR A 41 -0.76 21.15 -10.92
CA THR A 41 -2.03 21.70 -10.39
C THR A 41 -3.25 21.04 -11.05
N VAL A 42 -4.30 20.75 -10.27
CA VAL A 42 -5.58 20.21 -10.77
C VAL A 42 -6.76 20.91 -10.10
N ILE A 43 -7.86 21.08 -10.82
CA ILE A 43 -9.12 21.55 -10.25
C ILE A 43 -9.93 20.34 -9.80
N LEU A 44 -10.23 20.25 -8.50
CA LEU A 44 -11.15 19.28 -7.93
C LEU A 44 -12.46 19.99 -7.58
N ARG A 45 -13.56 19.57 -8.18
CA ARG A 45 -14.90 19.96 -7.72
C ARG A 45 -15.40 18.88 -6.77
N ASN A 46 -15.86 19.27 -5.58
CA ASN A 46 -16.57 18.40 -4.63
C ASN A 46 -17.88 19.08 -4.23
N GLY A 47 -19.00 18.48 -4.63
CA GLY A 47 -20.33 19.08 -4.48
C GLY A 47 -20.37 20.50 -5.05
N TYR A 48 -20.84 21.45 -4.27
CA TYR A 48 -20.99 22.84 -4.70
C TYR A 48 -19.66 23.62 -4.73
N TYR A 49 -18.58 23.11 -4.12
CA TYR A 49 -17.32 23.83 -4.00
C TYR A 49 -16.29 23.34 -5.03
N THR A 50 -15.38 24.23 -5.43
CA THR A 50 -14.27 23.93 -6.35
C THR A 50 -12.95 24.33 -5.72
N TYR A 51 -12.06 23.36 -5.61
CA TYR A 51 -10.72 23.47 -5.05
C TYR A 51 -9.69 23.49 -6.16
N THR A 52 -8.69 24.35 -6.04
CA THR A 52 -7.48 24.29 -6.88
C THR A 52 -6.40 23.62 -6.07
N LEU A 53 -6.15 22.34 -6.34
CA LEU A 53 -5.14 21.55 -5.65
C LEU A 53 -3.79 21.72 -6.33
N LYS A 54 -2.76 22.05 -5.55
CA LYS A 54 -1.38 22.26 -5.99
C LYS A 54 -0.50 21.09 -5.58
N GLN A 55 0.70 21.05 -6.14
CA GLN A 55 1.71 20.06 -5.81
C GLN A 55 1.95 20.00 -4.29
N GLY A 56 1.75 18.82 -3.70
CA GLY A 56 1.88 18.60 -2.26
C GLY A 56 0.55 18.46 -1.53
N ASP A 57 -0.55 18.92 -2.14
CA ASP A 57 -1.88 18.90 -1.53
C ASP A 57 -2.43 17.47 -1.50
N ILE A 58 -3.05 17.11 -0.38
CA ILE A 58 -3.76 15.84 -0.20
C ILE A 58 -5.21 16.15 0.15
N PHE A 59 -6.15 15.74 -0.70
CA PHE A 59 -7.58 15.90 -0.47
C PHE A 59 -8.23 14.56 -0.16
N ILE A 60 -9.12 14.53 0.84
CA ILE A 60 -9.91 13.33 1.16
C ILE A 60 -11.32 13.51 0.60
N LEU A 61 -11.70 12.61 -0.30
CA LEU A 61 -13.08 12.44 -0.76
C LEU A 61 -13.73 11.36 0.09
N ASN A 62 -14.72 11.75 0.90
CA ASN A 62 -15.50 10.80 1.69
C ASN A 62 -16.44 10.00 0.78
N ASP A 63 -17.02 8.92 1.30
CA ASP A 63 -17.88 8.07 0.47
C ASP A 63 -19.10 8.84 -0.04
N ARG A 64 -19.49 8.53 -1.28
CA ARG A 64 -20.65 9.11 -1.97
C ARG A 64 -20.59 10.62 -2.19
N GLU A 65 -19.45 11.27 -2.00
CA GLU A 65 -19.26 12.66 -2.40
C GLU A 65 -19.21 12.78 -3.93
N MET A 66 -19.98 13.72 -4.48
CA MET A 66 -20.04 13.97 -5.91
C MET A 66 -18.86 14.83 -6.34
N HIS A 67 -17.97 14.30 -7.17
CA HIS A 67 -16.75 15.00 -7.53
C HIS A 67 -16.35 14.84 -9.00
N SER A 68 -15.47 15.74 -9.45
CA SER A 68 -14.88 15.74 -10.79
C SER A 68 -13.52 16.41 -10.78
N PHE A 69 -12.66 16.05 -11.72
CA PHE A 69 -11.36 16.67 -11.90
C PHE A 69 -11.25 17.39 -13.24
N THR A 70 -10.57 18.52 -13.28
CA THR A 70 -10.34 19.26 -14.54
C THR A 70 -8.93 19.83 -14.54
N ASN A 71 -8.27 19.76 -15.70
CA ASN A 71 -6.97 20.35 -15.89
C ASN A 71 -7.03 21.90 -15.84
N THR A 72 -6.02 22.53 -15.24
CA THR A 72 -5.84 24.00 -15.23
C THR A 72 -5.25 24.56 -16.54
N GLY A 73 -4.78 23.70 -17.44
CA GLY A 73 -3.92 24.02 -18.58
C GLY A 73 -2.43 23.77 -18.32
N GLU A 74 -2.06 23.41 -17.08
CA GLU A 74 -0.68 23.12 -16.68
C GLU A 74 -0.42 21.61 -16.58
N LYS A 75 0.85 21.23 -16.38
CA LYS A 75 1.21 19.85 -16.05
C LYS A 75 0.50 19.47 -14.75
N ASN A 76 0.03 18.23 -14.65
CA ASN A 76 -0.41 17.65 -13.39
C ASN A 76 -0.06 16.16 -13.31
N MET A 77 0.10 15.65 -12.10
CA MET A 77 0.20 14.23 -11.80
C MET A 77 -0.52 13.98 -10.48
N VAL A 78 -1.62 13.24 -10.54
CA VAL A 78 -2.52 13.03 -9.41
C VAL A 78 -2.55 11.55 -9.08
N MET A 79 -2.25 11.21 -7.83
CA MET A 79 -2.45 9.89 -7.25
C MET A 79 -3.85 9.85 -6.62
N MET A 80 -4.70 8.94 -7.10
CA MET A 80 -6.02 8.65 -6.55
C MET A 80 -5.95 7.26 -5.91
N LEU A 81 -5.99 7.21 -4.57
CA LEU A 81 -6.00 5.98 -3.78
C LEU A 81 -7.40 5.76 -3.23
N GLN A 82 -8.07 4.71 -3.72
CA GLN A 82 -9.41 4.29 -3.29
C GLN A 82 -9.28 3.12 -2.32
N LEU A 83 -10.05 3.13 -1.24
CA LEU A 83 -10.04 2.07 -0.22
C LEU A 83 -11.43 1.47 0.01
N ASP A 84 -11.49 0.15 0.11
CA ASP A 84 -12.73 -0.58 0.37
C ASP A 84 -13.13 -0.42 1.84
N LEU A 85 -14.03 0.54 2.08
CA LEU A 85 -14.57 0.78 3.42
C LEU A 85 -15.23 -0.48 4.02
N SER A 86 -15.81 -1.36 3.21
CA SER A 86 -16.43 -2.59 3.71
C SER A 86 -15.40 -3.61 4.19
N TYR A 87 -14.22 -3.67 3.55
CA TYR A 87 -13.11 -4.47 4.03
C TYR A 87 -12.59 -3.94 5.37
N PHE A 88 -12.28 -2.64 5.44
CA PHE A 88 -11.63 -2.04 6.62
C PHE A 88 -12.56 -1.84 7.81
N SER A 89 -13.88 -1.73 7.60
CA SER A 89 -14.87 -1.66 8.69
C SER A 89 -14.90 -2.87 9.61
N LYS A 90 -14.25 -3.99 9.22
CA LYS A 90 -14.08 -5.16 10.09
C LYS A 90 -13.09 -4.92 11.23
N TYR A 91 -12.21 -3.93 11.09
CA TYR A 91 -11.13 -3.62 12.02
C TYR A 91 -11.35 -2.31 12.77
N TYR A 92 -12.19 -1.43 12.23
CA TYR A 92 -12.45 -0.10 12.77
C TYR A 92 -13.95 0.10 12.93
N ASP A 93 -14.39 0.24 14.18
CA ASP A 93 -15.78 0.59 14.48
C ASP A 93 -16.09 1.97 13.89
N ASN A 94 -17.25 2.08 13.23
CA ASN A 94 -17.76 3.32 12.64
C ASN A 94 -16.84 3.93 11.56
N LEU A 95 -16.03 3.14 10.84
CA LEU A 95 -15.22 3.70 9.74
C LEU A 95 -16.07 4.30 8.61
N LYS A 96 -17.17 3.63 8.24
CA LYS A 96 -18.15 4.13 7.25
C LYS A 96 -18.88 5.41 7.67
N ASN A 97 -18.68 5.79 8.92
CA ASN A 97 -19.40 6.82 9.64
C ASN A 97 -18.45 7.97 9.99
N ASN A 98 -17.18 7.86 9.60
CA ASN A 98 -16.21 8.91 9.81
C ASN A 98 -16.17 9.82 8.60
N PHE A 99 -16.15 11.12 8.88
CA PHE A 99 -15.90 12.15 7.89
C PHE A 99 -14.50 12.71 8.14
N PHE A 100 -13.68 12.73 7.10
CA PHE A 100 -12.31 13.21 7.18
C PHE A 100 -12.11 14.43 6.30
N VAL A 101 -11.33 15.39 6.80
CA VAL A 101 -11.05 16.64 6.11
C VAL A 101 -9.59 17.00 6.29
N THR A 102 -8.96 17.38 5.19
CA THR A 102 -7.60 17.93 5.11
C THR A 102 -7.69 19.44 4.88
N ASP A 103 -6.85 20.22 5.58
CA ASP A 103 -6.63 21.62 5.25
C ASP A 103 -5.39 21.76 4.36
N MET A 104 -5.49 22.54 3.29
CA MET A 104 -4.42 22.74 2.30
C MET A 104 -3.65 24.03 2.52
N ASP A 105 -4.12 24.90 3.39
CA ASP A 105 -3.57 26.24 3.57
C ASP A 105 -2.46 26.30 4.63
N ASP A 106 -2.14 25.17 5.31
CA ASP A 106 -1.10 25.07 6.35
C ASP A 106 0.06 24.12 5.97
N ASP A 107 1.08 24.68 5.30
CA ASP A 107 2.33 23.99 4.94
C ASP A 107 3.14 23.48 6.15
N SER A 108 2.78 23.86 7.39
CA SER A 108 3.48 23.47 8.61
C SER A 108 2.85 22.31 9.37
N ASP A 109 1.73 21.74 8.90
CA ASP A 109 1.09 20.61 9.58
C ASP A 109 1.90 19.31 9.42
N GLU A 110 2.58 18.89 10.50
CA GLU A 110 3.31 17.62 10.60
C GLU A 110 2.44 16.41 10.24
N SER A 111 1.13 16.47 10.48
CA SER A 111 0.17 15.40 10.16
C SER A 111 0.06 15.17 8.65
N LEU A 112 0.13 16.24 7.85
CA LEU A 112 0.14 16.14 6.38
C LEU A 112 1.45 15.55 5.88
N GLU A 113 2.58 15.86 6.51
CA GLU A 113 3.86 15.21 6.18
C GLU A 113 3.81 13.71 6.47
N ILE A 114 3.24 13.29 7.61
CA ILE A 114 3.02 11.88 7.93
C ILE A 114 2.13 11.23 6.84
N LEU A 115 1.05 11.89 6.45
CA LEU A 115 0.13 11.39 5.42
C LEU A 115 0.84 11.20 4.06
N ARG A 116 1.65 12.18 3.62
CA ARG A 116 2.48 12.09 2.40
C ARG A 116 3.43 10.90 2.46
N ASN A 117 4.09 10.68 3.61
CA ASN A 117 4.99 9.54 3.80
C ASN A 117 4.26 8.20 3.70
N ILE A 118 3.07 8.07 4.29
CA ILE A 118 2.27 6.85 4.23
C ILE A 118 1.81 6.56 2.80
N LEU A 119 1.28 7.57 2.09
CA LEU A 119 0.85 7.44 0.70
C LEU A 119 2.01 7.06 -0.23
N ALA A 120 3.17 7.71 -0.05
CA ALA A 120 4.39 7.35 -0.77
C ALA A 120 4.77 5.89 -0.51
N ARG A 121 4.75 5.43 0.75
CA ARG A 121 5.06 4.04 1.09
C ARG A 121 4.11 3.05 0.41
N ILE A 122 2.80 3.29 0.46
CA ILE A 122 1.80 2.44 -0.23
C ILE A 122 2.12 2.38 -1.73
N MET A 123 2.36 3.53 -2.36
CA MET A 123 2.66 3.58 -3.79
C MET A 123 3.95 2.83 -4.13
N MET A 124 5.02 3.01 -3.34
CA MET A 124 6.28 2.31 -3.56
C MET A 124 6.14 0.79 -3.38
N GLU A 125 5.36 0.33 -2.40
CA GLU A 125 5.06 -1.09 -2.19
C GLU A 125 4.30 -1.70 -3.39
N ILE A 126 3.36 -0.95 -3.97
CA ILE A 126 2.60 -1.34 -5.18
C ILE A 126 3.49 -1.36 -6.43
N LEU A 127 4.38 -0.37 -6.61
CA LEU A 127 5.27 -0.31 -7.77
C LEU A 127 6.29 -1.44 -7.78
N GLN A 128 6.88 -1.74 -6.62
CA GLN A 128 7.91 -2.77 -6.52
C GLN A 128 7.37 -4.20 -6.57
N LYS A 129 6.16 -4.41 -6.04
CA LYS A 129 5.60 -5.74 -5.79
C LYS A 129 6.62 -6.67 -5.08
N GLY A 130 7.18 -6.15 -3.98
CA GLY A 130 8.07 -6.88 -3.07
C GLY A 130 7.46 -8.17 -2.50
N TYR A 131 8.24 -9.05 -1.86
CA TYR A 131 7.65 -10.20 -1.15
C TYR A 131 6.66 -9.71 -0.07
N GLY A 132 5.45 -10.28 -0.09
CA GLY A 132 4.36 -9.89 0.80
C GLY A 132 3.94 -8.43 0.64
N TYR A 133 4.09 -7.83 -0.54
CA TYR A 133 3.68 -6.45 -0.76
C TYR A 133 2.19 -6.25 -0.49
N GLU A 134 1.35 -7.26 -0.73
CA GLU A 134 -0.06 -7.19 -0.43
C GLU A 134 -0.30 -6.93 1.06
N HIS A 135 0.38 -7.68 1.92
CA HIS A 135 0.32 -7.50 3.37
C HIS A 135 0.89 -6.14 3.80
N LYS A 136 1.99 -5.69 3.18
CA LYS A 136 2.59 -4.38 3.48
C LYS A 136 1.67 -3.24 3.06
N VAL A 137 1.03 -3.34 1.90
CA VAL A 137 0.04 -2.36 1.44
C VAL A 137 -1.14 -2.32 2.39
N ILE A 138 -1.64 -3.48 2.84
CA ILE A 138 -2.72 -3.55 3.84
C ILE A 138 -2.27 -2.92 5.17
N GLU A 139 -1.07 -3.22 5.67
CA GLU A 139 -0.49 -2.62 6.89
C GLU A 139 -0.33 -1.10 6.75
N SER A 140 0.24 -0.62 5.65
CA SER A 140 0.40 0.80 5.34
C SER A 140 -0.97 1.50 5.22
N THR A 141 -2.00 0.80 4.73
CA THR A 141 -3.37 1.31 4.69
C THR A 141 -4.01 1.37 6.08
N HIS A 142 -3.69 0.42 6.98
CA HIS A 142 -4.06 0.54 8.39
C HIS A 142 -3.41 1.77 9.05
N ASN A 143 -2.15 2.06 8.73
CA ASN A 143 -1.47 3.27 9.19
C ASN A 143 -2.11 4.54 8.63
N LEU A 144 -2.53 4.53 7.36
CA LEU A 144 -3.30 5.60 6.73
C LEU A 144 -4.58 5.87 7.52
N ILE A 145 -5.41 4.85 7.73
CA ILE A 145 -6.69 4.99 8.47
C ILE A 145 -6.43 5.48 9.90
N ALA A 146 -5.41 4.94 10.58
CA ALA A 146 -5.08 5.37 11.94
C ALA A 146 -4.67 6.85 12.01
N CYS A 147 -3.89 7.34 11.05
CA CYS A 147 -3.53 8.76 10.93
C CYS A 147 -4.76 9.62 10.66
N LEU A 148 -5.62 9.21 9.71
CA LEU A 148 -6.89 9.89 9.44
C LEU A 148 -7.77 9.99 10.69
N MET A 149 -7.88 8.90 11.46
CA MET A 149 -8.65 8.87 12.71
C MET A 149 -8.05 9.73 13.82
N SER A 150 -6.73 9.91 13.85
CA SER A 150 -6.07 10.73 14.86
C SER A 150 -6.20 12.21 14.56
N ASP A 151 -5.95 12.59 13.30
CA ASP A 151 -5.56 13.96 12.98
C ASP A 151 -6.51 14.64 11.98
N PHE A 152 -7.39 13.88 11.32
CA PHE A 152 -8.22 14.37 10.21
C PHE A 152 -9.74 14.28 10.42
N GLN A 153 -10.21 13.90 11.62
CA GLN A 153 -11.65 13.75 11.92
C GLN A 153 -12.37 15.02 12.38
N TYR A 154 -11.64 16.08 12.70
CA TYR A 154 -12.25 17.32 13.18
C TYR A 154 -12.31 18.30 12.05
N PHE A 155 -13.52 18.77 11.79
CA PHE A 155 -13.74 19.77 10.79
C PHE A 155 -14.71 20.82 11.29
N VAL A 156 -14.49 22.03 10.78
CA VAL A 156 -15.45 23.12 10.85
C VAL A 156 -15.78 23.59 9.44
N MET A 157 -16.89 24.31 9.29
CA MET A 157 -17.21 24.93 8.01
C MET A 157 -16.84 26.42 8.06
N GLU A 158 -15.91 26.84 7.20
CA GLU A 158 -15.45 28.22 7.04
C GLU A 158 -15.59 28.65 5.59
N ASP A 159 -16.18 29.82 5.33
CA ASP A 159 -16.41 30.37 3.99
C ASP A 159 -17.03 29.38 2.98
N GLY A 160 -17.90 28.50 3.48
CA GLY A 160 -18.58 27.49 2.66
C GLY A 160 -17.70 26.32 2.24
N LYS A 161 -16.53 26.09 2.86
CA LYS A 161 -15.75 24.86 2.73
C LYS A 161 -15.55 24.20 4.09
N PHE A 162 -15.42 22.88 4.11
CA PHE A 162 -14.93 22.18 5.30
C PHE A 162 -13.43 22.39 5.46
N VAL A 163 -13.00 22.70 6.68
CA VAL A 163 -11.61 22.95 7.05
C VAL A 163 -11.28 22.08 8.26
N ASN A 164 -10.10 21.48 8.27
CA ASN A 164 -9.65 20.68 9.41
C ASN A 164 -9.38 21.59 10.61
N GLU A 165 -10.01 21.32 11.76
CA GLU A 165 -9.80 22.14 12.95
C GLU A 165 -8.68 21.58 13.85
N ALA A 166 -7.45 22.05 13.61
CA ALA A 166 -6.28 21.62 14.37
C ALA A 166 -6.36 21.92 15.88
N LYS A 167 -7.11 22.95 16.29
CA LYS A 167 -7.24 23.39 17.70
C LYS A 167 -7.96 22.36 18.58
N ASN A 168 -8.80 21.51 17.99
CA ASN A 168 -9.62 20.53 18.71
C ASN A 168 -9.17 19.07 18.51
N LYS A 169 -7.96 18.84 17.94
CA LYS A 169 -7.34 17.50 17.72
C LYS A 169 -7.41 16.56 18.95
N GLY A 170 -7.57 17.10 20.16
CA GLY A 170 -7.65 16.32 21.42
C GLY A 170 -9.02 15.79 21.86
N ASN A 171 -10.18 16.24 21.33
CA ASN A 171 -11.50 15.88 21.91
C ASN A 171 -12.19 14.69 21.20
N LYS A 172 -11.59 13.49 21.27
CA LYS A 172 -12.02 12.29 20.50
C LYS A 172 -13.48 11.91 20.73
N ILE A 173 -13.99 12.23 21.91
CA ILE A 173 -15.39 12.00 22.28
C ILE A 173 -16.32 12.93 21.49
N LEU A 174 -15.94 14.19 21.29
CA LEU A 174 -16.73 15.15 20.53
C LEU A 174 -16.74 14.84 19.03
N ALA A 175 -15.59 14.52 18.42
CA ALA A 175 -15.53 14.09 17.01
C ALA A 175 -16.39 12.85 16.77
N GLY A 176 -16.19 11.79 17.57
CA GLY A 176 -16.98 10.58 17.44
C GLY A 176 -18.48 10.83 17.65
N ARG A 177 -18.86 11.84 18.44
CA ARG A 177 -20.26 12.25 18.61
C ARG A 177 -20.79 13.01 17.38
N LEU A 178 -20.03 13.98 16.88
CA LEU A 178 -20.40 14.74 15.69
C LEU A 178 -20.58 13.82 14.47
N ASN A 179 -19.67 12.86 14.28
CA ASN A 179 -19.77 11.83 13.26
C ASN A 179 -21.10 11.07 13.37
N ARG A 180 -21.39 10.47 14.54
CA ARG A 180 -22.67 9.76 14.77
C ARG A 180 -23.91 10.63 14.52
N ILE A 181 -23.86 11.91 14.89
CA ILE A 181 -24.95 12.86 14.64
C ILE A 181 -25.12 13.07 13.12
N THR A 182 -24.02 13.38 12.43
CA THR A 182 -24.01 13.65 10.99
C THR A 182 -24.45 12.43 10.20
N ASP A 183 -23.96 11.23 10.51
CA ASP A 183 -24.40 9.98 9.88
C ASP A 183 -25.88 9.75 10.08
N TYR A 184 -26.38 9.94 11.30
CA TYR A 184 -27.79 9.78 11.57
C TYR A 184 -28.63 10.78 10.77
N MET A 185 -28.10 11.99 10.51
CA MET A 185 -28.73 12.95 9.62
C MET A 185 -28.70 12.47 8.16
N TYR A 186 -27.59 11.93 7.65
CA TYR A 186 -27.51 11.35 6.29
C TYR A 186 -28.39 10.10 6.12
N ASP A 187 -28.54 9.26 7.13
CA ASP A 187 -29.41 8.08 7.06
C ASP A 187 -30.90 8.43 7.10
N ASN A 188 -31.24 9.63 7.58
CA ASN A 188 -32.62 10.03 7.87
C ASN A 188 -33.05 11.34 7.22
N TYR A 189 -32.25 11.92 6.29
CA TYR A 189 -32.53 13.24 5.74
C TYR A 189 -33.87 13.31 5.00
N SER A 190 -34.28 12.22 4.35
CA SER A 190 -35.45 12.17 3.47
C SER A 190 -36.78 12.25 4.24
N ARG A 191 -36.77 12.00 5.55
CA ARG A 191 -37.96 12.12 6.41
C ARG A 191 -37.93 13.38 7.26
N LYS A 192 -39.01 13.62 8.00
CA LYS A 192 -39.05 14.64 9.05
C LYS A 192 -38.13 14.25 10.21
N LEU A 193 -36.90 14.73 10.18
CA LEU A 193 -35.92 14.60 11.26
C LEU A 193 -35.99 15.84 12.18
N THR A 194 -35.92 15.63 13.50
CA THR A 194 -36.00 16.73 14.46
C THR A 194 -34.80 16.74 15.39
N LEU A 195 -34.40 17.93 15.84
CA LEU A 195 -33.29 18.09 16.78
C LEU A 195 -33.55 17.34 18.10
N ASN A 196 -34.81 17.29 18.56
CA ASN A 196 -35.20 16.57 19.78
C ASN A 196 -34.94 15.06 19.68
N GLU A 197 -35.15 14.49 18.49
CA GLU A 197 -34.93 13.08 18.25
C GLU A 197 -33.44 12.72 18.38
N ILE A 198 -32.57 13.52 17.76
CA ILE A 198 -31.12 13.35 17.84
C ILE A 198 -30.63 13.59 19.28
N ALA A 199 -31.14 14.63 19.95
CA ALA A 199 -30.79 14.93 21.34
C ALA A 199 -31.15 13.76 22.27
N SER A 200 -32.33 13.16 22.08
CA SER A 200 -32.77 11.99 22.84
C SER A 200 -31.86 10.77 22.59
N ARG A 201 -31.47 10.54 21.33
CA ARG A 201 -30.56 9.44 20.94
C ARG A 201 -29.16 9.59 21.52
N GLU A 202 -28.62 10.80 21.54
CA GLU A 202 -27.28 11.09 22.07
C GLU A 202 -27.28 11.39 23.58
N HIS A 203 -28.43 11.27 24.26
CA HIS A 203 -28.61 11.59 25.67
C HIS A 203 -28.18 13.02 26.04
N LEU A 204 -28.50 13.98 25.17
CA LEU A 204 -28.17 15.40 25.32
C LEU A 204 -29.42 16.25 25.53
N SER A 205 -29.23 17.43 26.11
CA SER A 205 -30.24 18.48 26.02
C SER A 205 -30.27 19.05 24.60
N ILE A 206 -31.46 19.45 24.14
CA ILE A 206 -31.66 20.11 22.84
C ILE A 206 -30.77 21.35 22.71
N TYR A 207 -30.65 22.13 23.80
CA TYR A 207 -29.82 23.34 23.84
C TYR A 207 -28.34 23.01 23.59
N TYR A 208 -27.80 22.02 24.29
CA TYR A 208 -26.40 21.64 24.13
C TYR A 208 -26.13 21.08 22.73
N LEU A 209 -27.01 20.22 22.20
CA LEU A 209 -26.86 19.70 20.85
C LEU A 209 -26.90 20.82 19.79
N SER A 210 -27.81 21.80 19.95
CA SER A 210 -27.87 22.96 19.05
C SER A 210 -26.58 23.77 19.07
N HIS A 211 -26.00 23.98 20.25
CA HIS A 211 -24.74 24.71 20.39
C HIS A 211 -23.60 23.95 19.72
N VAL A 212 -23.48 22.64 20.01
CA VAL A 212 -22.44 21.77 19.43
C VAL A 212 -22.50 21.73 17.91
N ILE A 213 -23.69 21.60 17.32
CA ILE A 213 -23.85 21.64 15.85
C ILE A 213 -23.43 23.00 15.30
N LYS A 214 -23.86 24.09 15.94
CA LYS A 214 -23.58 25.45 15.45
C LYS A 214 -22.10 25.80 15.55
N GLU A 215 -21.44 25.37 16.61
CA GLU A 215 -20.01 25.57 16.85
C GLU A 215 -19.18 24.76 15.85
N ALA A 216 -19.53 23.48 15.65
CA ALA A 216 -18.81 22.63 14.71
C ALA A 216 -19.06 23.04 13.24
N THR A 217 -20.31 23.25 12.85
CA THR A 217 -20.64 23.41 11.42
C THR A 217 -20.84 24.85 10.99
N GLY A 218 -20.89 25.82 11.91
CA GLY A 218 -21.34 27.18 11.60
C GLY A 218 -22.82 27.27 11.22
N LEU A 219 -23.57 26.16 11.15
CA LEU A 219 -24.95 26.08 10.69
C LEU A 219 -25.93 25.80 11.83
N SER A 220 -27.18 26.25 11.70
CA SER A 220 -28.23 25.71 12.54
C SER A 220 -28.54 24.27 12.15
N PHE A 221 -29.15 23.48 13.03
CA PHE A 221 -29.62 22.13 12.69
C PHE A 221 -30.49 22.10 11.42
N GLN A 222 -31.37 23.10 11.23
CA GLN A 222 -32.24 23.16 10.06
C GLN A 222 -31.45 23.46 8.78
N ASP A 223 -30.45 24.34 8.86
CA ASP A 223 -29.61 24.68 7.71
C ASP A 223 -28.70 23.51 7.33
N LEU A 224 -28.12 22.82 8.32
CA LEU A 224 -27.33 21.62 8.11
C LEU A 224 -28.16 20.50 7.49
N LEU A 225 -29.37 20.25 8.00
CA LEU A 225 -30.27 19.26 7.39
C LEU A 225 -30.65 19.66 5.95
N SER A 226 -30.89 20.94 5.69
CA SER A 226 -31.23 21.42 4.34
C SER A 226 -30.04 21.32 3.39
N PHE A 227 -28.81 21.53 3.89
CA PHE A 227 -27.57 21.31 3.16
C PHE A 227 -27.43 19.86 2.71
N ILE A 228 -27.51 18.90 3.64
CA ILE A 228 -27.44 17.46 3.34
C ILE A 228 -28.47 17.06 2.26
N ARG A 229 -29.71 17.54 2.39
CA ARG A 229 -30.77 17.25 1.41
C ARG A 229 -30.49 17.83 0.02
N VAL A 230 -29.86 18.99 -0.04
CA VAL A 230 -29.48 19.65 -1.30
C VAL A 230 -28.32 18.92 -1.96
N GLU A 231 -27.30 18.54 -1.19
CA GLU A 231 -26.18 17.73 -1.67
C GLU A 231 -26.67 16.38 -2.23
N GLU A 232 -27.51 15.67 -1.49
CA GLU A 232 -28.12 14.41 -1.92
C GLU A 232 -29.02 14.58 -3.16
N SER A 233 -29.65 15.75 -3.31
CA SER A 233 -30.47 16.05 -4.48
C SER A 233 -29.66 16.12 -5.77
N GLU A 234 -28.35 16.44 -5.71
CA GLU A 234 -27.49 16.53 -6.89
C GLU A 234 -27.42 15.20 -7.62
N LYS A 235 -27.32 14.09 -6.87
CA LYS A 235 -27.30 12.72 -7.41
C LYS A 235 -28.58 12.42 -8.17
N LEU A 236 -29.73 12.83 -7.65
CA LEU A 236 -31.03 12.67 -8.32
C LEU A 236 -31.18 13.61 -9.52
N LEU A 237 -30.67 14.85 -9.40
CA LEU A 237 -30.74 15.86 -10.46
C LEU A 237 -29.97 15.46 -11.70
N LEU A 238 -28.77 14.90 -11.51
CA LEU A 238 -27.84 14.55 -12.58
C LEU A 238 -27.94 13.07 -13.00
N GLY A 239 -28.38 12.20 -12.10
CA GLY A 239 -28.50 10.77 -12.35
C GLY A 239 -29.87 10.32 -12.87
N THR A 240 -30.89 11.19 -12.86
CA THR A 240 -32.26 10.82 -13.24
C THR A 240 -32.98 11.92 -14.04
N ASN A 241 -34.11 11.56 -14.65
CA ASN A 241 -35.02 12.50 -15.32
C ASN A 241 -36.19 12.97 -14.42
N LYS A 242 -36.10 12.79 -13.10
CA LYS A 242 -37.18 13.16 -12.17
C LYS A 242 -37.47 14.67 -12.24
N LYS A 243 -38.74 15.05 -12.10
CA LYS A 243 -39.13 16.48 -12.04
C LYS A 243 -38.62 17.09 -10.72
N ILE A 244 -38.31 18.38 -10.73
CA ILE A 244 -37.82 19.14 -9.56
C ILE A 244 -38.71 18.92 -8.33
N GLY A 245 -40.04 18.90 -8.51
CA GLY A 245 -40.98 18.65 -7.41
C GLY A 245 -40.84 17.26 -6.78
N ALA A 246 -40.63 16.22 -7.60
CA ALA A 246 -40.42 14.86 -7.10
C ALA A 246 -39.07 14.71 -6.37
N ILE A 247 -38.02 15.39 -6.87
CA ILE A 247 -36.72 15.41 -6.19
C ILE A 247 -36.83 16.10 -4.83
N ALA A 248 -37.51 17.25 -4.77
CA ALA A 248 -37.72 17.96 -3.51
C ALA A 248 -38.46 17.09 -2.47
N GLU A 249 -39.48 16.35 -2.89
CA GLU A 249 -40.22 15.42 -2.03
C GLU A 249 -39.35 14.26 -1.56
N GLU A 250 -38.61 13.63 -2.47
CA GLU A 250 -37.75 12.46 -2.18
C GLU A 250 -36.56 12.81 -1.27
N THR A 251 -36.03 14.03 -1.39
CA THR A 251 -34.99 14.51 -0.47
C THR A 251 -35.56 15.11 0.82
N GLY A 252 -36.88 15.05 1.04
CA GLY A 252 -37.50 15.38 2.33
C GLY A 252 -37.82 16.86 2.55
N PHE A 253 -37.83 17.69 1.50
CA PHE A 253 -38.32 19.07 1.59
C PHE A 253 -39.85 19.11 1.67
N SER A 254 -40.37 19.94 2.56
CA SER A 254 -41.81 20.11 2.76
C SER A 254 -42.51 20.86 1.61
N ALA A 255 -41.75 21.62 0.82
CA ALA A 255 -42.25 22.29 -0.36
C ALA A 255 -41.11 22.57 -1.35
N VAL A 256 -41.43 22.52 -2.64
CA VAL A 256 -40.49 22.76 -3.76
C VAL A 256 -39.77 24.12 -3.64
N ARG A 257 -40.48 25.15 -3.16
CA ARG A 257 -39.90 26.49 -2.95
C ARG A 257 -38.70 26.49 -1.98
N TYR A 258 -38.74 25.63 -0.95
CA TYR A 258 -37.65 25.56 0.03
C TYR A 258 -36.46 24.83 -0.55
N TYR A 259 -36.71 23.75 -1.29
CA TYR A 259 -35.67 23.06 -2.04
C TYR A 259 -34.93 24.01 -2.98
N ILE A 260 -35.66 24.73 -3.85
CA ILE A 260 -35.06 25.67 -4.80
C ILE A 260 -34.23 26.73 -4.07
N LYS A 261 -34.79 27.37 -3.03
CA LYS A 261 -34.09 28.38 -2.25
C LYS A 261 -32.76 27.86 -1.68
N HIS A 262 -32.77 26.70 -1.04
CA HIS A 262 -31.55 26.15 -0.44
C HIS A 262 -30.56 25.66 -1.50
N PHE A 263 -31.04 25.11 -2.62
CA PHE A 263 -30.18 24.72 -3.73
C PHE A 263 -29.47 25.94 -4.33
N GLU A 264 -30.20 27.02 -4.60
CA GLU A 264 -29.63 28.29 -5.08
C GLU A 264 -28.65 28.91 -4.08
N THR A 265 -28.91 28.76 -2.78
CA THR A 265 -28.02 29.24 -1.72
C THR A 265 -26.66 28.55 -1.77
N TRP A 266 -26.64 27.23 -1.95
CA TRP A 266 -25.40 26.44 -1.93
C TRP A 266 -24.70 26.35 -3.29
N TYR A 267 -25.46 26.14 -4.37
CA TYR A 267 -24.94 25.93 -5.72
C TYR A 267 -24.94 27.19 -6.59
N GLY A 268 -25.48 28.31 -6.08
CA GLY A 268 -25.48 29.61 -6.77
C GLY A 268 -26.39 29.72 -7.99
N MET A 269 -27.19 28.69 -8.31
CA MET A 269 -28.08 28.67 -9.47
C MET A 269 -29.30 27.79 -9.27
N HIS A 270 -30.32 27.95 -10.11
CA HIS A 270 -31.56 27.19 -10.02
C HIS A 270 -31.34 25.69 -10.36
N PRO A 271 -31.96 24.72 -9.66
CA PRO A 271 -31.75 23.28 -9.89
C PRO A 271 -31.93 22.82 -11.34
N LEU A 272 -32.88 23.43 -12.07
CA LEU A 272 -33.13 23.11 -13.48
C LEU A 272 -32.01 23.61 -14.40
N GLU A 273 -31.45 24.78 -14.11
CA GLU A 273 -30.31 25.34 -14.85
C GLU A 273 -29.06 24.51 -14.58
N TYR A 274 -28.86 24.16 -13.31
CA TYR A 274 -27.81 23.25 -12.88
C TYR A 274 -27.87 21.91 -13.64
N ARG A 275 -29.03 21.27 -13.68
CA ARG A 275 -29.21 20.04 -14.48
C ARG A 275 -28.81 20.25 -15.94
N LYS A 276 -29.31 21.32 -16.58
CA LYS A 276 -29.02 21.59 -18.00
C LYS A 276 -27.52 21.78 -18.25
N GLN A 277 -26.82 22.45 -17.33
CA GLN A 277 -25.40 22.75 -17.45
C GLN A 277 -24.49 21.53 -17.23
N PHE A 278 -24.85 20.64 -16.30
CA PHE A 278 -23.96 19.58 -15.85
C PHE A 278 -24.34 18.17 -16.32
N THR A 279 -25.54 17.94 -16.86
CA THR A 279 -25.94 16.60 -17.37
C THR A 279 -24.98 16.08 -18.45
N GLY A 280 -24.41 16.94 -19.30
CA GLY A 280 -23.42 16.53 -20.30
C GLY A 280 -22.02 16.26 -19.74
N LYS A 281 -21.78 16.60 -18.47
CA LYS A 281 -20.48 16.54 -17.79
C LYS A 281 -20.38 15.41 -16.76
N VAL A 282 -21.38 14.52 -16.71
CA VAL A 282 -21.36 13.35 -15.82
C VAL A 282 -20.78 12.13 -16.52
N ILE A 283 -20.20 11.21 -15.73
CA ILE A 283 -19.72 9.95 -16.29
C ILE A 283 -20.88 9.09 -16.83
N SER A 284 -20.79 8.75 -18.11
CA SER A 284 -21.84 8.06 -18.85
C SER A 284 -21.24 7.04 -19.82
N ARG A 285 -22.04 6.45 -20.71
CA ARG A 285 -21.47 5.60 -21.76
C ARG A 285 -20.80 6.43 -22.85
N GLU A 286 -21.24 7.67 -22.98
CA GLU A 286 -20.84 8.64 -24.00
C GLU A 286 -19.74 9.60 -23.49
N THR A 287 -19.67 9.80 -22.18
CA THR A 287 -18.72 10.69 -21.50
C THR A 287 -17.84 9.87 -20.58
N ALA A 288 -16.59 9.64 -20.98
CA ALA A 288 -15.59 8.90 -20.22
C ALA A 288 -14.53 9.85 -19.62
N ALA A 289 -13.85 9.38 -18.57
CA ALA A 289 -12.69 10.06 -18.04
C ALA A 289 -11.54 10.10 -19.07
N LYS A 290 -10.92 11.26 -19.21
CA LYS A 290 -9.77 11.53 -20.07
C LYS A 290 -8.57 11.82 -19.18
N TYR A 291 -7.69 10.84 -19.11
CA TYR A 291 -6.44 10.93 -18.37
C TYR A 291 -5.42 9.98 -18.97
N THR A 292 -4.15 10.29 -18.77
CA THR A 292 -3.03 9.42 -19.15
C THR A 292 -2.36 8.89 -17.91
N ARG A 293 -2.29 7.57 -17.75
CA ARG A 293 -1.61 6.95 -16.60
C ARG A 293 -0.11 7.26 -16.63
N SER A 294 0.43 7.62 -15.48
CA SER A 294 1.87 7.84 -15.31
C SER A 294 2.62 6.50 -15.26
N THR A 295 3.83 6.48 -15.78
CA THR A 295 4.72 5.32 -15.74
C THR A 295 5.32 5.14 -14.34
N PRO A 296 5.72 3.91 -13.95
CA PRO A 296 6.39 3.67 -12.67
C PRO A 296 7.57 4.61 -12.38
N SER A 297 8.40 4.89 -13.39
CA SER A 297 9.57 5.77 -13.24
C SER A 297 9.18 7.22 -12.98
N GLU A 298 8.13 7.73 -13.63
CA GLU A 298 7.63 9.09 -13.39
C GLU A 298 7.06 9.24 -11.99
N ILE A 299 6.33 8.22 -11.52
CA ILE A 299 5.75 8.19 -10.17
C ILE A 299 6.85 8.18 -9.11
N GLU A 300 7.85 7.30 -9.27
CA GLU A 300 8.99 7.20 -8.34
C GLU A 300 9.78 8.51 -8.28
N GLU A 301 10.00 9.17 -9.43
CA GLU A 301 10.67 10.48 -9.47
C GLU A 301 9.86 11.56 -8.75
N ALA A 302 8.54 11.61 -8.96
CA ALA A 302 7.67 12.60 -8.34
C ALA A 302 7.60 12.41 -6.82
N ILE A 303 7.44 11.17 -6.34
CA ILE A 303 7.47 10.83 -4.91
C ILE A 303 8.81 11.23 -4.28
N ARG A 304 9.93 10.94 -4.96
CA ARG A 304 11.28 11.29 -4.48
C ARG A 304 11.45 12.79 -4.24
N LYS A 305 10.85 13.63 -5.09
CA LYS A 305 10.92 15.10 -4.95
C LYS A 305 10.14 15.61 -3.73
N GLN A 306 9.06 14.93 -3.36
CA GLN A 306 8.17 15.36 -2.29
C GLN A 306 8.49 14.74 -0.93
N VAL A 307 9.06 13.54 -0.89
CA VAL A 307 9.23 12.77 0.36
C VAL A 307 10.70 12.40 0.57
N LYS A 308 11.37 13.10 1.49
CA LYS A 308 12.81 12.93 1.76
C LYS A 308 13.14 11.69 2.61
N GLY A 309 12.24 11.26 3.51
CA GLY A 309 12.47 10.19 4.48
C GLY A 309 12.26 8.77 3.92
N VAL A 310 11.08 8.49 3.36
CA VAL A 310 10.71 7.16 2.83
C VAL A 310 11.69 6.66 1.78
N TYR A 311 12.19 7.56 0.93
CA TYR A 311 13.14 7.20 -0.13
C TYR A 311 14.51 6.74 0.41
N THR A 312 14.91 7.21 1.59
CA THR A 312 16.21 6.84 2.20
C THR A 312 16.16 5.43 2.80
N ASP A 313 15.07 5.07 3.48
CA ASP A 313 14.82 3.69 3.95
C ASP A 313 14.62 2.70 2.79
N TYR A 314 14.05 3.20 1.70
CA TYR A 314 13.77 2.44 0.48
C TYR A 314 15.02 2.23 -0.41
N ILE A 315 15.90 3.23 -0.55
CA ILE A 315 17.20 3.05 -1.25
C ILE A 315 18.11 2.06 -0.53
N ASN A 316 18.03 1.99 0.81
CA ASN A 316 18.78 0.97 1.54
C ASN A 316 18.37 -0.46 1.13
N LYS A 317 17.16 -0.65 0.58
CA LYS A 317 16.73 -1.91 -0.07
C LYS A 317 17.09 -1.98 -1.57
N GLN A 318 17.06 -0.88 -2.31
CA GLN A 318 17.47 -0.85 -3.74
C GLN A 318 18.99 -0.96 -3.97
N LYS A 319 19.84 -0.90 -2.94
CA LYS A 319 21.26 -1.24 -3.09
C LYS A 319 21.51 -2.72 -3.44
N ALA A 320 20.54 -3.59 -3.24
CA ALA A 320 20.60 -4.95 -3.76
C ALA A 320 19.97 -4.98 -5.16
N ASN A 321 20.77 -4.77 -6.22
CA ASN A 321 20.37 -5.28 -7.53
C ASN A 321 20.06 -6.77 -7.35
N PRO A 322 18.81 -7.22 -7.56
CA PRO A 322 18.47 -8.61 -7.30
C PRO A 322 19.29 -9.49 -8.24
N VAL A 323 19.88 -10.54 -7.68
CA VAL A 323 20.59 -11.56 -8.44
C VAL A 323 19.55 -12.36 -9.20
N ILE A 324 19.47 -12.14 -10.51
CA ILE A 324 18.55 -12.88 -11.39
C ILE A 324 19.18 -14.22 -11.75
N VAL A 325 18.49 -15.30 -11.41
CA VAL A 325 18.86 -16.67 -11.76
C VAL A 325 17.87 -17.18 -12.79
N ASN A 326 18.23 -17.13 -14.07
CA ASN A 326 17.40 -17.67 -15.15
C ASN A 326 17.87 -19.08 -15.51
N VAL A 327 16.94 -20.03 -15.52
CA VAL A 327 17.20 -21.42 -15.89
C VAL A 327 16.22 -21.80 -16.99
N ASN A 328 16.73 -22.01 -18.21
CA ASN A 328 15.92 -22.53 -19.31
C ASN A 328 15.98 -24.06 -19.30
N MET A 329 14.83 -24.71 -19.10
CA MET A 329 14.74 -26.17 -18.98
C MET A 329 14.69 -26.89 -20.33
N GLN A 330 14.61 -26.16 -21.44
CA GLN A 330 14.48 -26.69 -22.81
C GLN A 330 15.75 -26.53 -23.66
N GLU A 331 16.74 -25.76 -23.20
CA GLU A 331 18.01 -25.61 -23.90
C GLU A 331 18.96 -26.78 -23.61
N GLU A 332 19.71 -27.22 -24.64
CA GLU A 332 20.83 -28.13 -24.44
C GLU A 332 21.87 -27.45 -23.54
N TYR A 333 21.91 -27.83 -22.27
CA TYR A 333 22.99 -27.37 -21.42
C TYR A 333 24.29 -28.05 -21.87
N THR A 334 25.27 -27.27 -22.33
CA THR A 334 26.66 -27.75 -22.34
C THR A 334 27.04 -27.99 -20.89
N ALA A 335 27.22 -29.25 -20.49
CA ALA A 335 27.76 -29.60 -19.18
C ALA A 335 28.94 -28.66 -18.89
N ALA A 336 28.77 -27.75 -17.92
CA ALA A 336 29.67 -26.65 -17.71
C ALA A 336 31.02 -27.23 -17.27
N ARG A 337 31.95 -27.39 -18.22
CA ARG A 337 33.26 -28.00 -17.95
C ARG A 337 34.13 -27.14 -17.03
N GLU A 338 33.74 -25.89 -16.72
CA GLU A 338 34.58 -24.95 -15.96
C GLU A 338 33.83 -24.02 -14.98
N MET A 339 32.63 -24.35 -14.50
CA MET A 339 31.89 -23.44 -13.60
C MET A 339 32.06 -23.78 -12.10
N THR A 340 32.55 -22.80 -11.34
CA THR A 340 32.77 -22.69 -9.87
C THR A 340 34.05 -23.26 -9.24
N TRP A 341 35.22 -23.02 -9.82
CA TRP A 341 36.48 -23.23 -9.06
C TRP A 341 36.54 -22.36 -7.79
N GLU A 342 36.03 -21.13 -7.84
CA GLU A 342 36.21 -20.12 -6.79
C GLU A 342 35.35 -20.33 -5.52
N LEU A 343 34.06 -20.65 -5.67
CA LEU A 343 33.19 -20.94 -4.51
C LEU A 343 33.61 -22.25 -3.84
N LYS A 344 33.95 -23.26 -4.66
CA LYS A 344 34.44 -24.54 -4.16
C LYS A 344 35.69 -24.36 -3.33
N GLU A 345 36.67 -23.59 -3.84
CA GLU A 345 37.90 -23.29 -3.11
C GLU A 345 37.61 -22.62 -1.77
N LEU A 346 36.66 -21.68 -1.71
CA LEU A 346 36.28 -21.03 -0.47
C LEU A 346 35.60 -22.02 0.51
N MET A 347 34.59 -22.76 0.04
CA MET A 347 33.78 -23.65 0.87
C MET A 347 34.57 -24.87 1.38
N GLU A 348 35.63 -25.31 0.70
CA GLU A 348 36.46 -26.45 1.12
C GLU A 348 37.50 -26.08 2.20
N ARG A 349 37.57 -24.81 2.66
CA ARG A 349 38.53 -24.39 3.69
C ARG A 349 38.09 -24.74 5.10
N GLU A 350 39.05 -25.10 5.94
CA GLU A 350 38.82 -25.49 7.34
C GLU A 350 38.07 -24.43 8.17
N ASN A 351 38.36 -23.14 7.95
CA ASN A 351 37.68 -22.05 8.66
C ASN A 351 36.27 -21.74 8.14
N MET A 352 35.87 -22.35 7.02
CA MET A 352 34.54 -22.17 6.41
C MET A 352 33.57 -23.33 6.74
N LYS A 353 34.07 -24.46 7.28
CA LYS A 353 33.27 -25.65 7.64
C LYS A 353 32.01 -25.38 8.48
N PRO A 354 31.99 -24.45 9.46
CA PRO A 354 30.76 -24.17 10.21
C PRO A 354 29.62 -23.59 9.35
N MET A 355 29.90 -23.25 8.10
CA MET A 355 29.10 -22.39 7.24
C MET A 355 28.79 -23.06 5.89
N THR A 356 29.27 -24.29 5.70
CA THR A 356 29.11 -25.06 4.46
C THR A 356 27.82 -25.86 4.41
N GLY A 357 26.98 -25.84 5.44
CA GLY A 357 25.80 -26.72 5.57
C GLY A 357 24.93 -26.82 4.30
N PRO A 358 24.35 -25.72 3.79
CA PRO A 358 23.59 -25.75 2.52
C PRO A 358 24.39 -26.26 1.32
N TYR A 359 25.69 -25.95 1.25
CA TYR A 359 26.58 -26.42 0.17
C TYR A 359 26.91 -27.91 0.27
N GLU A 360 27.12 -28.43 1.47
CA GLU A 360 27.33 -29.86 1.73
C GLU A 360 26.09 -30.67 1.42
N LEU A 361 24.90 -30.15 1.77
CA LEU A 361 23.63 -30.76 1.38
C LEU A 361 23.51 -30.84 -0.15
N LEU A 362 23.75 -29.75 -0.87
CA LEU A 362 23.75 -29.75 -2.33
C LEU A 362 24.74 -30.78 -2.90
N ARG A 363 25.99 -30.79 -2.40
CA ARG A 363 27.03 -31.72 -2.84
C ARG A 363 26.65 -33.18 -2.59
N SER A 364 25.97 -33.46 -1.48
CA SER A 364 25.54 -34.82 -1.11
C SER A 364 24.53 -35.42 -2.09
N LEU A 365 23.82 -34.59 -2.88
CA LEU A 365 22.87 -35.04 -3.89
C LEU A 365 23.58 -35.68 -5.11
N GLY A 366 24.86 -35.37 -5.35
CA GLY A 366 25.62 -35.92 -6.47
C GLY A 366 25.10 -35.50 -7.85
N GLU A 367 24.48 -34.33 -7.93
CA GLU A 367 23.81 -33.79 -9.11
C GLU A 367 24.74 -33.07 -10.09
N THR A 368 24.27 -32.88 -11.32
CA THR A 368 25.01 -32.19 -12.38
C THR A 368 24.76 -30.68 -12.28
N ILE A 369 25.83 -29.86 -12.28
CA ILE A 369 25.70 -28.39 -12.36
C ILE A 369 25.26 -27.98 -13.76
N ILE A 370 24.19 -27.21 -13.85
CA ILE A 370 23.61 -26.73 -15.12
C ILE A 370 23.70 -25.21 -15.27
N ALA A 371 23.77 -24.47 -14.16
CA ALA A 371 24.01 -23.03 -14.16
C ALA A 371 24.69 -22.61 -12.85
N SER A 372 25.44 -21.51 -12.89
CA SER A 372 26.01 -20.89 -11.69
C SER A 372 26.31 -19.43 -11.97
N GLY A 373 26.32 -18.64 -10.92
CA GLY A 373 26.83 -17.28 -10.96
C GLY A 373 27.59 -16.98 -9.69
N ARG A 374 27.87 -15.69 -9.47
CA ARG A 374 28.66 -15.26 -8.32
C ARG A 374 28.07 -15.68 -6.97
N ASN A 375 26.74 -15.67 -6.86
CA ASN A 375 26.00 -15.88 -5.62
C ASN A 375 25.03 -17.08 -5.67
N TYR A 376 25.16 -17.95 -6.69
CA TYR A 376 24.26 -19.09 -6.84
C TYR A 376 24.87 -20.27 -7.61
N ILE A 377 24.37 -21.47 -7.32
CA ILE A 377 24.62 -22.71 -8.07
C ILE A 377 23.27 -23.38 -8.34
N VAL A 378 23.07 -23.89 -9.55
CA VAL A 378 21.91 -24.69 -9.95
C VAL A 378 22.37 -26.06 -10.42
N THR A 379 21.82 -27.10 -9.82
CA THR A 379 22.06 -28.50 -10.18
C THR A 379 20.76 -29.23 -10.52
N THR A 380 20.89 -30.38 -11.15
CA THR A 380 19.78 -31.31 -11.41
C THR A 380 20.27 -32.75 -11.36
N ALA A 381 19.39 -33.67 -10.95
CA ALA A 381 19.64 -35.10 -11.01
C ALA A 381 19.65 -35.65 -12.45
N SER A 382 19.16 -34.89 -13.44
CA SER A 382 19.24 -35.30 -14.84
C SER A 382 20.69 -35.35 -15.33
N LYS A 383 21.07 -36.44 -15.99
CA LYS A 383 22.41 -36.63 -16.56
C LYS A 383 22.51 -36.23 -18.04
N TYR A 384 21.37 -36.02 -18.70
CA TYR A 384 21.30 -35.73 -20.12
C TYR A 384 20.37 -34.52 -20.38
N PRO A 385 20.63 -33.73 -21.44
CA PRO A 385 19.74 -32.66 -21.89
C PRO A 385 18.33 -33.19 -22.18
N GLY A 386 17.30 -32.52 -21.67
CA GLY A 386 15.89 -32.89 -21.82
C GLY A 386 15.01 -32.26 -20.74
N ASN A 387 13.71 -32.61 -20.73
CA ASN A 387 12.74 -32.09 -19.75
C ASN A 387 13.16 -32.40 -18.31
N LEU A 388 13.73 -31.39 -17.65
CA LEU A 388 14.17 -31.48 -16.27
C LEU A 388 12.97 -31.64 -15.32
N GLN A 389 13.04 -32.65 -14.45
CA GLN A 389 11.98 -32.97 -13.47
C GLN A 389 12.28 -32.42 -12.08
N ASN A 390 13.52 -32.01 -11.84
CA ASN A 390 13.96 -31.42 -10.59
C ASN A 390 15.06 -30.38 -10.80
N LEU A 391 15.15 -29.46 -9.85
CA LEU A 391 16.24 -28.50 -9.71
C LEU A 391 16.63 -28.38 -8.23
N SER A 392 17.93 -28.33 -7.98
CA SER A 392 18.47 -27.92 -6.69
C SER A 392 19.22 -26.61 -6.87
N ILE A 393 18.80 -25.56 -6.17
CA ILE A 393 19.31 -24.20 -6.32
C ILE A 393 19.88 -23.76 -4.98
N LEU A 394 21.20 -23.53 -4.93
CA LEU A 394 21.88 -22.95 -3.79
C LEU A 394 22.11 -21.46 -4.07
N VAL A 395 21.69 -20.59 -3.15
CA VAL A 395 21.97 -19.15 -3.17
C VAL A 395 22.68 -18.73 -1.88
N TYR A 396 23.58 -17.74 -1.96
CA TYR A 396 24.39 -17.31 -0.82
C TYR A 396 24.67 -15.81 -0.81
N ASN A 397 24.62 -15.22 0.37
CA ASN A 397 24.84 -13.79 0.60
C ASN A 397 26.19 -13.54 1.29
N PHE A 398 27.16 -13.14 0.48
CA PHE A 398 28.38 -12.45 0.89
C PHE A 398 28.95 -11.69 -0.30
N SER A 399 29.56 -10.54 -0.04
CA SER A 399 30.14 -9.68 -1.08
C SER A 399 31.53 -10.13 -1.50
N GLU A 400 32.01 -9.61 -2.63
CA GLU A 400 33.40 -9.79 -3.10
C GLU A 400 34.44 -9.45 -2.05
N VAL A 401 34.19 -8.37 -1.30
CA VAL A 401 35.09 -7.87 -0.27
C VAL A 401 35.15 -8.85 0.89
N VAL A 402 33.99 -9.39 1.30
CA VAL A 402 33.93 -10.42 2.34
C VAL A 402 34.58 -11.71 1.87
N GLU A 403 34.32 -12.14 0.64
CA GLU A 403 34.96 -13.32 0.04
C GLU A 403 36.48 -13.18 0.04
N ALA A 404 37.03 -12.07 -0.46
CA ALA A 404 38.47 -11.82 -0.48
C ALA A 404 39.07 -11.78 0.94
N ALA A 405 38.38 -11.13 1.89
CA ALA A 405 38.81 -11.08 3.29
C ALA A 405 38.87 -12.49 3.91
N LEU A 406 37.83 -13.30 3.69
CA LEU A 406 37.78 -14.69 4.14
C LEU A 406 38.87 -15.52 3.46
N LYS A 407 39.11 -15.35 2.15
CA LYS A 407 40.22 -15.99 1.40
C LYS A 407 41.59 -15.67 2.00
N SER A 408 41.80 -14.44 2.45
CA SER A 408 43.09 -13.98 2.99
C SER A 408 43.42 -14.42 4.43
N THR A 409 42.47 -15.02 5.16
CA THR A 409 42.67 -15.43 6.57
C THR A 409 42.45 -16.93 6.77
N ASN A 410 43.19 -17.51 7.73
CA ASN A 410 42.94 -18.83 8.32
C ASN A 410 42.58 -18.74 9.82
N SER A 411 42.55 -17.54 10.41
CA SER A 411 42.18 -17.35 11.83
C SER A 411 40.67 -17.40 12.00
N LYS A 412 40.24 -18.19 12.98
CA LYS A 412 38.82 -18.37 13.33
C LYS A 412 38.24 -17.12 13.99
N GLU A 413 39.05 -16.40 14.76
CA GLU A 413 38.73 -15.12 15.39
C GLU A 413 38.46 -14.05 14.33
N VAL A 414 39.36 -13.92 13.35
CA VAL A 414 39.21 -12.96 12.24
C VAL A 414 37.99 -13.33 11.38
N THR A 415 37.79 -14.62 11.12
CA THR A 415 36.62 -15.13 10.39
C THR A 415 35.31 -14.76 11.11
N TYR A 416 35.25 -14.99 12.43
CA TYR A 416 34.11 -14.60 13.27
C TYR A 416 33.83 -13.10 13.18
N ASP A 417 34.85 -12.26 13.28
CA ASP A 417 34.68 -10.80 13.22
C ASP A 417 34.21 -10.30 11.86
N ILE A 418 34.71 -10.87 10.76
CA ILE A 418 34.27 -10.54 9.39
C ILE A 418 32.78 -10.86 9.25
N ILE A 419 32.39 -12.07 9.61
CA ILE A 419 31.01 -12.54 9.45
C ILE A 419 30.07 -11.74 10.32
N LYS A 420 30.41 -11.53 11.59
CA LYS A 420 29.58 -10.78 12.54
C LYS A 420 29.32 -9.33 12.11
N LYS A 421 30.27 -8.72 11.38
CA LYS A 421 30.15 -7.34 10.90
C LYS A 421 29.40 -7.21 9.57
N TYR A 422 29.16 -8.31 8.86
CA TYR A 422 28.51 -8.27 7.55
C TYR A 422 26.99 -8.21 7.68
N ASP A 423 26.36 -7.08 7.32
CA ASP A 423 24.91 -6.86 7.45
C ASP A 423 24.21 -6.55 6.12
N GLU A 424 24.88 -6.74 4.98
CA GLU A 424 24.27 -6.50 3.67
C GLU A 424 23.14 -7.51 3.39
N GLU A 425 22.16 -7.08 2.59
CA GLU A 425 21.05 -7.90 2.13
C GLU A 425 21.19 -8.17 0.63
N MET A 426 20.94 -9.40 0.21
CA MET A 426 20.87 -9.79 -1.20
C MET A 426 19.52 -10.43 -1.49
N GLU A 427 18.95 -10.04 -2.62
CA GLU A 427 17.73 -10.61 -3.14
C GLU A 427 18.02 -11.48 -4.36
N PHE A 428 17.36 -12.63 -4.44
CA PHE A 428 17.46 -13.59 -5.54
C PHE A 428 16.10 -13.75 -6.21
N LEU A 429 16.04 -13.51 -7.52
CA LEU A 429 14.88 -13.76 -8.37
C LEU A 429 15.20 -14.94 -9.28
N ILE A 430 14.67 -16.11 -8.95
CA ILE A 430 14.90 -17.36 -9.68
C ILE A 430 13.73 -17.60 -10.63
N ARG A 431 14.02 -17.74 -11.92
CA ARG A 431 13.04 -17.99 -12.97
C ARG A 431 13.42 -19.26 -13.72
N CYS A 432 12.58 -20.28 -13.60
CA CYS A 432 12.75 -21.55 -14.28
C CYS A 432 11.72 -21.65 -15.41
N SER A 433 12.13 -21.40 -16.66
CA SER A 433 11.24 -21.43 -17.83
C SER A 433 11.15 -22.83 -18.45
N GLY A 434 10.00 -23.18 -19.03
CA GLY A 434 9.74 -24.51 -19.60
C GLY A 434 9.23 -25.54 -18.57
N LEU A 435 8.80 -25.08 -17.39
CA LEU A 435 8.20 -25.91 -16.33
C LEU A 435 6.69 -25.71 -16.28
N SER A 436 5.92 -26.70 -16.74
CA SER A 436 4.46 -26.74 -16.57
C SER A 436 4.03 -27.90 -15.66
N GLY A 437 3.12 -27.64 -14.73
CA GLY A 437 2.58 -28.63 -13.78
C GLY A 437 2.64 -28.17 -12.33
N GLU A 438 2.42 -29.12 -11.41
CA GLU A 438 2.57 -28.91 -9.96
C GLU A 438 4.00 -29.25 -9.53
N PHE A 439 4.56 -28.42 -8.65
CA PHE A 439 5.89 -28.54 -8.11
C PHE A 439 5.84 -28.53 -6.58
N LYS A 440 6.62 -29.41 -5.97
CA LYS A 440 6.95 -29.35 -4.55
C LYS A 440 8.23 -28.54 -4.40
N VAL A 441 8.22 -27.56 -3.51
CA VAL A 441 9.41 -26.75 -3.18
C VAL A 441 9.77 -26.98 -1.72
N SER A 442 11.01 -27.39 -1.47
CA SER A 442 11.59 -27.52 -0.13
C SER A 442 12.71 -26.51 0.02
N ARG A 443 12.71 -25.74 1.10
CA ARG A 443 13.73 -24.72 1.37
C ARG A 443 14.48 -25.09 2.64
N TYR A 444 15.80 -25.03 2.59
CA TYR A 444 16.69 -25.15 3.74
C TYR A 444 17.50 -23.87 3.85
N LYS A 445 17.28 -23.09 4.92
CA LYS A 445 17.87 -21.77 5.10
C LYS A 445 18.77 -21.70 6.32
N MET A 446 19.99 -21.22 6.11
CA MET A 446 20.99 -20.97 7.14
C MET A 446 21.19 -19.47 7.29
N PHE A 447 21.00 -18.95 8.50
CA PHE A 447 21.19 -17.53 8.83
C PHE A 447 22.54 -17.26 9.49
N GLN A 448 22.96 -15.99 9.45
CA GLN A 448 24.19 -15.51 10.06
C GLN A 448 24.31 -15.87 11.54
N ASN A 449 23.23 -15.81 12.32
CA ASN A 449 23.26 -16.13 13.75
C ASN A 449 23.66 -17.58 14.03
N LYS A 450 23.25 -18.51 13.16
CA LYS A 450 23.68 -19.90 13.25
C LYS A 450 25.19 -20.01 13.04
N VAL A 451 25.69 -19.39 11.97
CA VAL A 451 27.11 -19.37 11.63
C VAL A 451 27.96 -18.75 12.75
N ILE A 452 27.49 -17.64 13.32
CA ILE A 452 28.13 -16.97 14.47
C ILE A 452 28.16 -17.91 15.67
N SER A 453 27.05 -18.57 16.00
CA SER A 453 26.99 -19.51 17.13
C SER A 453 27.98 -20.65 16.96
N ASP A 454 28.04 -21.25 15.77
CA ASP A 454 28.93 -22.38 15.47
C ASP A 454 30.41 -21.94 15.50
N LEU A 455 30.74 -20.71 15.10
CA LEU A 455 32.10 -20.15 15.23
C LEU A 455 32.44 -19.74 16.66
N GLU A 456 31.48 -19.24 17.43
CA GLU A 456 31.70 -18.78 18.80
C GLU A 456 32.11 -19.93 19.72
N ASP A 457 31.54 -21.12 19.54
CA ASP A 457 31.94 -22.33 20.29
C ASP A 457 33.41 -22.70 20.04
N VAL A 458 33.93 -22.38 18.86
CA VAL A 458 35.31 -22.69 18.48
C VAL A 458 36.27 -21.60 18.95
N VAL A 459 35.87 -20.32 18.89
CA VAL A 459 36.68 -19.17 19.30
C VAL A 459 36.68 -18.99 20.82
N ARG A 460 35.58 -19.34 21.49
CA ARG A 460 35.38 -19.17 22.94
C ARG A 460 34.86 -20.45 23.60
N PRO A 461 35.63 -21.56 23.58
CA PRO A 461 35.17 -22.87 24.05
C PRO A 461 34.89 -22.96 25.57
N ARG A 462 35.18 -21.89 26.34
CA ARG A 462 34.97 -21.81 27.80
C ARG A 462 34.13 -20.60 28.22
N ALA A 463 33.39 -19.99 27.31
CA ALA A 463 32.48 -18.91 27.66
C ALA A 463 31.35 -19.43 28.56
N ILE A 464 31.10 -18.73 29.67
CA ILE A 464 30.00 -19.04 30.59
C ILE A 464 28.81 -18.19 30.14
N TYR A 465 27.74 -18.86 29.72
CA TYR A 465 26.49 -18.23 29.31
C TYR A 465 25.45 -18.40 30.41
N SER A 466 24.57 -17.41 30.56
CA SER A 466 23.34 -17.58 31.34
C SER A 466 22.41 -18.58 30.67
N ARG A 467 21.51 -19.18 31.45
CA ARG A 467 20.49 -20.11 30.93
C ARG A 467 19.60 -19.50 29.82
N ARG A 468 19.40 -18.18 29.85
CA ARG A 468 18.68 -17.45 28.79
C ARG A 468 19.52 -17.34 27.52
N GLU A 469 20.80 -17.05 27.64
CA GLU A 469 21.72 -16.99 26.50
C GLU A 469 21.88 -18.36 25.85
N GLU A 470 21.99 -19.44 26.63
CA GLU A 470 21.99 -20.82 26.10
C GLU A 470 20.72 -21.13 25.30
N LEU A 471 19.54 -20.76 25.82
CA LEU A 471 18.28 -20.98 25.12
C LEU A 471 18.20 -20.20 23.81
N ILE A 472 18.61 -18.93 23.83
CA ILE A 472 18.66 -18.09 22.61
C ILE A 472 19.61 -18.71 21.58
N ARG A 473 20.80 -19.15 22.01
CA ARG A 473 21.78 -19.83 21.14
C ARG A 473 21.24 -21.12 20.53
N GLN A 474 20.47 -21.90 21.28
CA GLN A 474 19.81 -23.10 20.75
C GLN A 474 18.77 -22.77 19.68
N TRP A 475 17.96 -21.72 19.89
CA TRP A 475 16.94 -21.33 18.92
C TRP A 475 17.53 -20.72 17.65
N THR A 476 18.62 -19.97 17.78
CA THR A 476 19.28 -19.31 16.64
C THR A 476 20.26 -20.22 15.88
N SER A 477 20.61 -21.39 16.42
CA SER A 477 21.54 -22.35 15.80
C SER A 477 20.88 -23.38 14.90
N LEU A 478 19.54 -23.37 14.78
CA LEU A 478 18.80 -24.28 13.91
C LEU A 478 18.57 -23.64 12.52
N PRO A 479 18.71 -24.42 11.43
CA PRO A 479 18.27 -23.98 10.11
C PRO A 479 16.74 -23.89 10.07
N VAL A 480 16.22 -23.04 9.19
CA VAL A 480 14.78 -22.98 8.90
C VAL A 480 14.49 -23.88 7.70
N ILE A 481 13.51 -24.76 7.85
CA ILE A 481 13.08 -25.70 6.81
C ILE A 481 11.62 -25.41 6.48
N GLU A 482 11.33 -25.15 5.21
CA GLU A 482 9.99 -24.85 4.72
C GLU A 482 9.62 -25.78 3.56
N PHE A 483 8.34 -26.17 3.49
CA PHE A 483 7.79 -26.97 2.40
C PHE A 483 6.60 -26.25 1.80
N GLY A 484 6.52 -26.23 0.47
CA GLY A 484 5.45 -25.60 -0.28
C GLY A 484 5.08 -26.38 -1.54
N GLN A 485 3.96 -26.02 -2.12
CA GLN A 485 3.53 -26.50 -3.43
C GLN A 485 3.20 -25.29 -4.31
N LEU A 486 3.66 -25.33 -5.57
CA LEU A 486 3.46 -24.26 -6.54
C LEU A 486 3.00 -24.86 -7.86
N THR A 487 2.12 -24.16 -8.57
CA THR A 487 1.68 -24.54 -9.92
C THR A 487 2.25 -23.54 -10.90
N SER A 488 2.79 -24.02 -12.02
CA SER A 488 3.22 -23.15 -13.13
C SER A 488 2.66 -23.67 -14.46
N SER A 489 2.33 -22.75 -15.36
CA SER A 489 1.94 -23.06 -16.74
C SER A 489 3.09 -22.93 -17.74
N ASP A 490 4.22 -22.30 -17.35
CA ASP A 490 5.35 -22.03 -18.24
C ASP A 490 6.64 -21.70 -17.47
N THR A 491 6.61 -20.65 -16.65
CA THR A 491 7.77 -20.21 -15.84
C THR A 491 7.46 -20.31 -14.35
N LEU A 492 8.27 -21.08 -13.61
CA LEU A 492 8.22 -21.11 -12.14
C LEU A 492 9.11 -19.98 -11.61
N SER A 493 8.52 -19.04 -10.86
CA SER A 493 9.25 -17.94 -10.24
C SER A 493 9.39 -18.17 -8.73
N LEU A 494 10.62 -18.19 -8.23
CA LEU A 494 10.95 -18.29 -6.81
C LEU A 494 11.73 -17.04 -6.39
N ARG A 495 11.47 -16.55 -5.19
CA ARG A 495 12.23 -15.44 -4.58
C ARG A 495 12.89 -15.93 -3.29
N SER A 496 14.11 -15.45 -3.03
CA SER A 496 14.80 -15.60 -1.75
C SER A 496 15.44 -14.26 -1.39
N THR A 497 15.34 -13.87 -0.11
CA THR A 497 16.02 -12.71 0.44
C THR A 497 16.91 -13.16 1.58
N LEU A 498 18.20 -12.88 1.48
CA LEU A 498 19.24 -13.28 2.42
C LEU A 498 19.85 -12.03 3.05
N LYS A 499 19.91 -11.98 4.39
CA LYS A 499 20.51 -10.86 5.13
C LYS A 499 21.71 -11.33 5.96
N GLY A 500 22.77 -10.55 5.93
CA GLY A 500 24.06 -10.91 6.51
C GLY A 500 24.59 -12.21 5.91
N PHE A 501 25.62 -12.79 6.55
CA PHE A 501 26.26 -14.00 6.01
C PHE A 501 25.31 -15.20 6.08
N SER A 502 24.68 -15.55 4.97
CA SER A 502 23.57 -16.52 4.95
C SER A 502 23.51 -17.28 3.61
N ALA A 503 22.82 -18.42 3.62
CA ALA A 503 22.65 -19.25 2.43
C ALA A 503 21.32 -20.02 2.48
N GLU A 504 20.76 -20.30 1.31
CA GLU A 504 19.52 -21.07 1.16
C GLU A 504 19.67 -22.10 0.04
N LEU A 505 19.29 -23.34 0.33
CA LEU A 505 19.14 -24.42 -0.64
C LEU A 505 17.66 -24.64 -0.92
N LEU A 506 17.26 -24.46 -2.18
CA LEU A 506 15.92 -24.75 -2.68
C LEU A 506 15.94 -26.05 -3.47
N LEU A 507 15.06 -26.99 -3.14
CA LEU A 507 14.80 -28.20 -3.91
C LEU A 507 13.43 -28.04 -4.58
N VAL A 508 13.39 -28.16 -5.89
CA VAL A 508 12.19 -28.03 -6.70
C VAL A 508 11.96 -29.35 -7.41
N ASP A 509 10.91 -30.07 -7.03
CA ASP A 509 10.54 -31.36 -7.60
C ASP A 509 9.20 -31.26 -8.31
N LYS A 510 9.10 -31.74 -9.56
CA LYS A 510 7.81 -31.89 -10.22
C LYS A 510 7.04 -33.05 -9.58
N LYS A 511 5.74 -32.85 -9.34
CA LYS A 511 4.84 -33.91 -8.84
C LYS A 511 4.48 -34.94 -9.90
#